data_AF-A0AAU3HG98-F1
#
_entry.id   AF-A0AAU3HG98-F1
#
_cell.length_a   1.000
_cell.length_b   1.000
_cell.length_c   1.000
_cell.angle_alpha   90.00
_cell.angle_beta   90.00
_cell.angle_gamma   90.00
#
_symmetry.space_group_name_H-M   'P 1'
#
loop_
_entity.id
_entity.type
_entity.pdbx_description
1 polymer ?
#
loop_
_entity_poly.entity_id
_entity_poly.type
_entity_poly.pdbx_seq_one_letter_code
_entity_poly.pdbx_strand_id
1 'polypeptide(L)'
;MSEETIRKATIPKQNAAEEPTLGPGDPPDYFGFTPNYANTALPTVVGGVVQPGTGVRKFVDSLPGVGPNHANDLNHYIPVAVPDTITYPGSDYYEICVQDYGKMFNRDLAPPTRVRGYRQVNNGTDPSGHNTIAPPVRPYYCGPLIYARRNRPVRIKFLNLLPTGAAGKLFLPVDTTLTGAGTGPLNNTELYTQNRAAMHMHGAETPWISDGTPLQWFTPAGEVTSYPRGASYANVRTCPTPDRARSRSTSRCSRAPG
;
A
#
# COMPACT_ATOMS: atom_id res chain seq x y z
N MET A 1 29.47 -38.60 -14.87
CA MET A 1 29.04 -39.11 -13.55
C MET A 1 27.52 -39.14 -13.54
N SER A 2 26.91 -40.29 -13.27
CA SER A 2 25.44 -40.45 -13.34
C SER A 2 24.76 -39.82 -12.13
N GLU A 3 23.52 -39.33 -12.32
CA GLU A 3 22.66 -38.71 -11.29
C GLU A 3 22.46 -39.57 -10.02
N GLU A 4 22.73 -40.86 -10.10
CA GLU A 4 22.55 -41.80 -8.99
C GLU A 4 23.63 -41.66 -7.90
N THR A 5 24.80 -41.12 -8.22
CA THR A 5 25.89 -40.94 -7.24
C THR A 5 25.65 -39.76 -6.30
N ILE A 6 24.83 -38.77 -6.69
CA ILE A 6 24.61 -37.55 -5.90
C ILE A 6 23.60 -37.78 -4.76
N ARG A 7 22.67 -38.73 -4.90
CA ARG A 7 21.57 -38.94 -3.92
C ARG A 7 21.94 -39.75 -2.68
N LYS A 8 23.13 -40.35 -2.62
CA LYS A 8 23.56 -41.20 -1.47
C LYS A 8 24.61 -40.55 -0.56
N ALA A 9 25.06 -39.34 -0.85
CA ALA A 9 25.97 -38.62 0.04
C ALA A 9 25.17 -38.05 1.22
N THR A 10 25.18 -38.73 2.37
CA THR A 10 24.68 -38.15 3.62
C THR A 10 25.63 -37.03 4.03
N ILE A 11 25.13 -35.79 3.99
CA ILE A 11 25.86 -34.61 4.49
C ILE A 11 26.08 -34.85 5.99
N PRO A 12 27.33 -34.87 6.49
CA PRO A 12 27.58 -35.01 7.91
C PRO A 12 26.93 -33.83 8.64
N LYS A 13 26.01 -34.10 9.57
CA LYS A 13 25.53 -33.08 10.52
C LYS A 13 26.74 -32.60 11.31
N GLN A 14 27.03 -31.31 11.23
CA GLN A 14 27.98 -30.67 12.14
C GLN A 14 27.46 -30.87 13.56
N ASN A 15 28.13 -31.74 14.32
CA ASN A 15 27.95 -31.86 15.74
C ASN A 15 28.91 -30.89 16.44
N ALA A 16 28.36 -30.09 17.36
CA ALA A 16 29.05 -29.36 18.43
C ALA A 16 29.86 -28.09 18.08
N ALA A 17 29.34 -27.20 17.24
CA ALA A 17 29.66 -25.78 17.39
C ALA A 17 28.56 -25.13 18.24
N GLU A 18 28.94 -24.39 19.29
CA GLU A 18 28.02 -23.49 19.99
C GLU A 18 27.42 -22.55 18.95
N GLU A 19 26.08 -22.55 18.80
CA GLU A 19 25.44 -21.68 17.83
C GLU A 19 25.84 -20.24 18.17
N PRO A 20 26.27 -19.41 17.19
CA PRO A 20 26.53 -18.02 17.48
C PRO A 20 25.23 -17.39 18.02
N THR A 21 25.28 -16.86 19.25
CA THR A 21 24.16 -16.18 19.90
C THR A 21 24.57 -14.76 20.28
N LEU A 22 23.80 -13.75 19.88
CA LEU A 22 23.90 -12.39 20.42
C LEU A 22 23.28 -12.36 21.82
N GLY A 23 24.00 -11.78 22.78
CA GLY A 23 23.50 -11.51 24.11
C GLY A 23 22.45 -10.38 24.11
N PRO A 24 21.56 -10.32 25.11
CA PRO A 24 20.61 -9.22 25.24
C PRO A 24 21.34 -7.87 25.38
N GLY A 25 21.23 -7.01 24.37
CA GLY A 25 21.82 -5.66 24.35
C GLY A 25 23.10 -5.51 23.50
N ASP A 26 23.59 -6.59 22.89
CA ASP A 26 24.73 -6.53 21.98
C ASP A 26 24.39 -5.72 20.70
N PRO A 27 25.38 -5.04 20.09
CA PRO A 27 25.20 -4.36 18.80
C PRO A 27 24.71 -5.35 17.73
N PRO A 28 23.70 -5.01 16.90
CA PRO A 28 23.20 -5.92 15.88
C PRO A 28 24.28 -6.31 14.87
N ASP A 29 24.39 -7.61 14.61
CA ASP A 29 25.31 -8.15 13.61
C ASP A 29 24.63 -8.11 12.23
N TYR A 30 24.72 -6.97 11.55
CA TYR A 30 24.03 -6.75 10.27
C TYR A 30 24.57 -7.61 9.12
N PHE A 31 25.79 -8.16 9.23
CA PHE A 31 26.49 -8.83 8.12
C PHE A 31 27.23 -10.13 8.50
N GLY A 32 27.19 -10.57 9.75
CA GLY A 32 27.81 -11.82 10.20
C GLY A 32 26.85 -13.01 10.23
N PHE A 33 27.34 -14.12 10.77
CA PHE A 33 26.64 -15.41 10.77
C PHE A 33 25.69 -15.59 11.95
N THR A 34 25.55 -14.58 12.80
CA THR A 34 24.68 -14.60 13.98
C THR A 34 23.29 -14.09 13.60
N PRO A 35 22.22 -14.89 13.71
CA PRO A 35 20.88 -14.40 13.42
C PRO A 35 20.56 -13.22 14.35
N ASN A 36 20.20 -12.07 13.77
CA ASN A 36 19.66 -10.97 14.57
C ASN A 36 18.37 -11.45 15.24
N TYR A 37 18.40 -11.67 16.55
CA TYR A 37 17.20 -11.95 17.31
C TYR A 37 16.33 -10.69 17.28
N ALA A 38 15.21 -10.74 16.56
CA ALA A 38 14.16 -9.76 16.77
C ALA A 38 13.71 -9.87 18.24
N ASN A 39 14.02 -8.86 19.05
CA ASN A 39 13.65 -8.67 20.46
C ASN A 39 12.15 -8.37 20.60
N THR A 40 11.33 -9.08 19.86
CA THR A 40 9.88 -9.01 20.00
C THR A 40 9.51 -9.66 21.33
N ALA A 41 8.79 -8.91 22.17
CA ALA A 41 8.28 -9.46 23.42
C ALA A 41 7.52 -10.76 23.15
N LEU A 42 7.83 -11.81 23.91
CA LEU A 42 7.04 -13.04 23.90
C LEU A 42 5.66 -12.72 24.48
N PRO A 43 4.58 -13.25 23.91
CA PRO A 43 3.27 -12.98 24.47
C PRO A 43 3.08 -13.72 25.80
N THR A 44 2.30 -13.11 26.67
CA THR A 44 1.80 -13.72 27.90
C THR A 44 0.85 -14.86 27.55
N VAL A 45 0.98 -15.99 28.23
CA VAL A 45 0.09 -17.15 28.10
C VAL A 45 -0.64 -17.36 29.42
N VAL A 46 -1.97 -17.37 29.39
CA VAL A 46 -2.83 -17.63 30.56
C VAL A 46 -3.70 -18.83 30.25
N GLY A 47 -3.60 -19.89 31.06
CA GLY A 47 -4.37 -21.13 30.84
C GLY A 47 -4.10 -21.80 29.49
N GLY A 48 -2.88 -21.67 28.95
CA GLY A 48 -2.52 -22.18 27.63
C GLY A 48 -2.96 -21.31 26.44
N VAL A 49 -3.65 -20.20 26.69
CA VAL A 49 -4.12 -19.26 25.66
C VAL A 49 -3.21 -18.04 25.60
N VAL A 50 -2.72 -17.74 24.40
CA VAL A 50 -1.93 -16.53 24.11
C VAL A 50 -2.80 -15.30 24.26
N GLN A 51 -2.33 -14.32 25.04
CA GLN A 51 -3.02 -13.07 25.28
C GLN A 51 -2.65 -12.03 24.21
N PRO A 52 -3.59 -11.60 23.36
CA PRO A 52 -3.29 -10.62 22.32
C PRO A 52 -2.78 -9.28 22.90
N GLY A 53 -1.87 -8.62 22.20
CA GLY A 53 -1.32 -7.31 22.57
C GLY A 53 -0.17 -7.35 23.60
N THR A 54 0.18 -8.52 24.12
CA THR A 54 1.26 -8.67 25.12
C THR A 54 2.63 -8.99 24.51
N GLY A 55 2.64 -9.42 23.25
CA GLY A 55 3.82 -9.83 22.51
C GLY A 55 3.43 -10.42 21.16
N VAL A 56 4.42 -10.80 20.35
CA VAL A 56 4.17 -11.33 19.00
C VAL A 56 5.03 -12.57 18.75
N ARG A 57 4.38 -13.69 18.40
CA ARG A 57 5.09 -14.91 18.00
C ARG A 57 5.59 -14.79 16.57
N LYS A 58 6.79 -15.33 16.33
CA LYS A 58 7.39 -15.44 14.99
C LYS A 58 6.77 -16.62 14.24
N PHE A 59 6.64 -16.49 12.91
CA PHE A 59 6.25 -17.56 11.99
C PHE A 59 4.89 -18.23 12.28
N VAL A 60 3.95 -17.51 12.91
CA VAL A 60 2.62 -18.06 13.23
C VAL A 60 1.56 -17.76 12.17
N ASP A 61 1.75 -16.75 11.34
CA ASP A 61 0.80 -16.38 10.28
C ASP A 61 1.38 -16.72 8.92
N SER A 62 0.61 -17.45 8.11
CA SER A 62 0.98 -17.79 6.73
C SER A 62 1.10 -16.54 5.84
N LEU A 63 1.98 -16.61 4.83
CA LEU A 63 2.17 -15.52 3.86
C LEU A 63 0.91 -15.38 2.97
N PRO A 64 0.32 -14.17 2.82
CA PRO A 64 -0.79 -13.96 1.91
C PRO A 64 -0.38 -14.17 0.45
N GLY A 65 -1.11 -15.01 -0.27
CA GLY A 65 -0.91 -15.24 -1.70
C GLY A 65 -1.68 -14.27 -2.59
N VAL A 66 -1.57 -14.47 -3.91
CA VAL A 66 -2.24 -13.64 -4.92
C VAL A 66 -3.67 -14.11 -5.16
N GLY A 67 -4.63 -13.20 -4.99
CA GLY A 67 -6.06 -13.45 -5.18
C GLY A 67 -6.76 -14.04 -3.95
N PRO A 68 -8.09 -13.94 -3.89
CA PRO A 68 -8.88 -14.32 -2.70
C PRO A 68 -8.80 -15.82 -2.37
N ASN A 69 -8.57 -16.68 -3.36
CA ASN A 69 -8.42 -18.13 -3.15
C ASN A 69 -7.11 -18.52 -2.44
N HIS A 70 -6.17 -17.57 -2.31
CA HIS A 70 -4.89 -17.76 -1.65
C HIS A 70 -4.77 -16.86 -0.40
N ALA A 71 -5.89 -16.63 0.27
CA ALA A 71 -5.91 -15.92 1.54
C ALA A 71 -5.15 -16.70 2.62
N ASN A 72 -4.43 -15.98 3.46
CA ASN A 72 -3.76 -16.55 4.62
C ASN A 72 -4.71 -16.79 5.79
N ASP A 73 -4.18 -17.28 6.92
CA ASP A 73 -4.96 -17.61 8.14
C ASP A 73 -5.69 -16.38 8.74
N LEU A 74 -5.28 -15.17 8.37
CA LEU A 74 -5.89 -13.89 8.78
C LEU A 74 -6.86 -13.33 7.73
N ASN A 75 -7.22 -14.13 6.72
CA ASN A 75 -8.02 -13.72 5.56
C ASN A 75 -7.43 -12.55 4.77
N HIS A 76 -6.10 -12.40 4.76
CA HIS A 76 -5.40 -11.44 3.90
C HIS A 76 -4.91 -12.11 2.62
N TYR A 77 -4.93 -11.37 1.52
CA TYR A 77 -4.41 -11.76 0.23
C TYR A 77 -3.94 -10.52 -0.53
N ILE A 78 -3.18 -10.71 -1.60
CA ILE A 78 -2.79 -9.66 -2.55
C ILE A 78 -3.91 -9.58 -3.60
N PRO A 79 -4.75 -8.53 -3.63
CA PRO A 79 -5.80 -8.43 -4.65
C PRO A 79 -5.19 -8.15 -6.01
N VAL A 80 -5.83 -8.63 -7.07
CA VAL A 80 -5.44 -8.30 -8.46
C VAL A 80 -6.45 -7.29 -9.00
N ALA A 81 -5.97 -6.18 -9.54
CA ALA A 81 -6.80 -5.18 -10.18
C ALA A 81 -7.30 -5.69 -11.52
N VAL A 82 -8.57 -5.46 -11.83
CA VAL A 82 -9.19 -5.87 -13.10
C VAL A 82 -9.49 -4.61 -13.92
N PRO A 83 -8.88 -4.44 -15.11
CA PRO A 83 -9.01 -3.20 -15.85
C PRO A 83 -10.42 -2.99 -16.40
N ASP A 84 -10.84 -1.75 -16.45
CA ASP A 84 -11.89 -1.27 -17.35
C ASP A 84 -11.24 -0.99 -18.72
N THR A 85 -11.64 -1.75 -19.73
CA THR A 85 -11.13 -1.62 -21.10
C THR A 85 -12.08 -0.87 -22.03
N ILE A 86 -13.22 -0.40 -21.50
CA ILE A 86 -14.32 0.20 -22.27
C ILE A 86 -14.27 1.73 -22.17
N THR A 87 -14.09 2.28 -20.96
CA THR A 87 -14.13 3.74 -20.74
C THR A 87 -13.06 4.46 -21.56
N TYR A 88 -11.90 3.84 -21.71
CA TYR A 88 -10.84 4.33 -22.59
C TYR A 88 -10.32 3.19 -23.47
N PRO A 89 -10.92 2.99 -24.66
CA PRO A 89 -10.50 1.94 -25.57
C PRO A 89 -9.01 2.04 -25.90
N GLY A 90 -8.34 0.88 -26.00
CA GLY A 90 -6.90 0.81 -26.23
C GLY A 90 -6.03 1.02 -24.98
N SER A 91 -6.62 1.13 -23.78
CA SER A 91 -5.89 1.18 -22.52
C SER A 91 -6.54 0.34 -21.43
N ASP A 92 -5.76 0.07 -20.38
CA ASP A 92 -6.27 -0.50 -19.13
C ASP A 92 -6.55 0.62 -18.15
N TYR A 93 -7.83 0.86 -17.82
CA TYR A 93 -8.26 1.91 -16.92
C TYR A 93 -8.62 1.39 -15.53
N TYR A 94 -8.16 2.11 -14.50
CA TYR A 94 -8.44 1.81 -13.10
C TYR A 94 -8.81 3.08 -12.35
N GLU A 95 -9.75 2.98 -11.42
CA GLU A 95 -9.99 3.97 -10.38
C GLU A 95 -9.46 3.39 -9.07
N ILE A 96 -8.35 3.93 -8.56
CA ILE A 96 -7.70 3.46 -7.31
C ILE A 96 -7.81 4.54 -6.25
N CYS A 97 -8.38 4.24 -5.09
CA CYS A 97 -8.46 5.19 -3.98
C CYS A 97 -7.44 4.89 -2.87
N VAL A 98 -7.13 5.91 -2.06
CA VAL A 98 -6.51 5.77 -0.73
C VAL A 98 -7.56 5.98 0.36
N GLN A 99 -7.56 5.10 1.38
CA GLN A 99 -8.50 5.11 2.49
C GLN A 99 -7.85 4.64 3.79
N ASP A 100 -8.29 5.17 4.93
CA ASP A 100 -7.93 4.66 6.25
C ASP A 100 -8.68 3.33 6.51
N TYR A 101 -8.00 2.32 7.08
CA TYR A 101 -8.63 1.10 7.56
C TYR A 101 -7.77 0.41 8.63
N GLY A 102 -8.33 -0.60 9.31
CA GLY A 102 -7.60 -1.45 10.24
C GLY A 102 -7.07 -2.71 9.56
N LYS A 103 -5.77 -3.01 9.73
CA LYS A 103 -5.15 -4.25 9.27
C LYS A 103 -4.58 -5.03 10.44
N MET A 104 -4.90 -6.32 10.49
CA MET A 104 -4.20 -7.24 11.39
C MET A 104 -2.89 -7.70 10.72
N PHE A 105 -1.73 -7.37 11.29
CA PHE A 105 -0.44 -7.82 10.75
C PHE A 105 0.02 -9.14 11.35
N ASN A 106 -0.48 -9.48 12.54
CA ASN A 106 -0.20 -10.73 13.24
C ASN A 106 -1.37 -11.10 14.14
N ARG A 107 -1.68 -12.38 14.30
CA ARG A 107 -2.82 -12.86 15.12
C ARG A 107 -2.72 -12.48 16.60
N ASP A 108 -1.51 -12.27 17.10
CA ASP A 108 -1.24 -11.89 18.49
C ASP A 108 -1.28 -10.37 18.69
N LEU A 109 -1.40 -9.58 17.62
CA LEU A 109 -1.63 -8.14 17.76
C LEU A 109 -3.10 -7.88 18.10
N ALA A 110 -3.35 -7.02 19.07
CA ALA A 110 -4.66 -6.44 19.32
C ALA A 110 -4.50 -5.01 19.83
N PRO A 111 -5.27 -4.04 19.29
CA PRO A 111 -6.24 -4.13 18.17
C PRO A 111 -5.55 -4.17 16.78
N PRO A 112 -6.32 -4.34 15.67
CA PRO A 112 -5.78 -4.15 14.32
C PRO A 112 -5.09 -2.79 14.15
N THR A 113 -3.96 -2.78 13.47
CA THR A 113 -3.18 -1.57 13.23
C THR A 113 -3.91 -0.64 12.27
N ARG A 114 -4.11 0.63 12.66
CA ARG A 114 -4.62 1.67 11.76
C ARG A 114 -3.59 1.94 10.67
N VAL A 115 -4.00 1.83 9.42
CA VAL A 115 -3.16 2.06 8.25
C VAL A 115 -3.94 2.80 7.16
N ARG A 116 -3.21 3.39 6.21
CA ARG A 116 -3.76 3.83 4.93
C ARG A 116 -3.54 2.73 3.89
N GLY A 117 -4.60 2.31 3.22
CA GLY A 117 -4.57 1.27 2.18
C GLY A 117 -5.09 1.80 0.85
N TYR A 118 -4.85 1.02 -0.20
CA TYR A 118 -5.36 1.31 -1.54
C TYR A 118 -6.42 0.31 -1.98
N ARG A 119 -7.36 0.75 -2.81
CA ARG A 119 -8.48 -0.06 -3.27
C ARG A 119 -8.90 0.34 -4.69
N GLN A 120 -9.17 -0.62 -5.56
CA GLN A 120 -9.89 -0.34 -6.80
C GLN A 120 -11.37 -0.03 -6.50
N VAL A 121 -11.97 0.95 -7.17
CA VAL A 121 -13.38 1.35 -6.92
C VAL A 121 -14.29 1.25 -8.14
N ASN A 122 -13.75 1.20 -9.36
CA ASN A 122 -14.52 0.91 -10.56
C ASN A 122 -14.60 -0.60 -10.80
N ASN A 123 -15.68 -1.04 -11.46
CA ASN A 123 -15.77 -2.40 -11.98
C ASN A 123 -14.78 -2.61 -13.13
N GLY A 124 -14.22 -3.81 -13.21
CA GLY A 124 -13.42 -4.26 -14.35
C GLY A 124 -14.28 -4.87 -15.46
N THR A 125 -13.71 -4.98 -16.65
CA THR A 125 -14.36 -5.54 -17.85
C THR A 125 -14.32 -7.07 -17.83
N ASP A 126 -15.48 -7.70 -18.00
CA ASP A 126 -15.65 -9.14 -18.11
C ASP A 126 -15.34 -9.67 -19.54
N PRO A 127 -15.25 -11.01 -19.74
CA PRO A 127 -15.02 -11.58 -21.06
C PRO A 127 -16.10 -11.29 -22.10
N SER A 128 -17.29 -10.83 -21.68
CA SER A 128 -18.38 -10.42 -22.57
C SER A 128 -18.30 -8.95 -22.98
N GLY A 129 -17.30 -8.21 -22.49
CA GLY A 129 -17.10 -6.80 -22.82
C GLY A 129 -17.97 -5.85 -22.00
N HIS A 130 -18.37 -6.23 -20.78
CA HIS A 130 -19.14 -5.38 -19.87
C HIS A 130 -18.40 -5.13 -18.55
N ASN A 131 -18.55 -3.95 -17.97
CA ASN A 131 -17.92 -3.59 -16.69
C ASN A 131 -18.68 -4.16 -15.49
N THR A 132 -18.66 -5.49 -15.33
CA THR A 132 -19.42 -6.23 -14.30
C THR A 132 -18.55 -6.83 -13.20
N ILE A 133 -17.23 -6.92 -13.39
CA ILE A 133 -16.34 -7.53 -12.39
C ILE A 133 -16.19 -6.56 -11.22
N ALA A 134 -16.81 -6.91 -10.10
CA ALA A 134 -16.79 -6.07 -8.90
C ALA A 134 -15.36 -5.92 -8.34
N PRO A 135 -14.96 -4.72 -7.90
CA PRO A 135 -13.68 -4.53 -7.24
C PRO A 135 -13.69 -5.10 -5.82
N PRO A 136 -12.51 -5.23 -5.16
CA PRO A 136 -12.44 -5.67 -3.76
C PRO A 136 -13.32 -4.80 -2.85
N VAL A 137 -13.91 -5.38 -1.80
CA VAL A 137 -14.86 -4.66 -0.91
C VAL A 137 -14.20 -3.72 0.10
N ARG A 138 -12.90 -3.86 0.34
CA ARG A 138 -12.13 -3.11 1.35
C ARG A 138 -10.77 -2.66 0.80
N PRO A 139 -10.10 -1.68 1.43
CA PRO A 139 -8.70 -1.36 1.14
C PRO A 139 -7.74 -2.46 1.54
N TYR A 140 -6.59 -2.49 0.87
CA TYR A 140 -5.50 -3.41 1.14
C TYR A 140 -4.20 -2.64 1.38
N TYR A 141 -3.38 -3.14 2.30
CA TYR A 141 -2.03 -2.63 2.51
C TYR A 141 -1.19 -2.97 1.28
N CYS A 142 -0.39 -2.02 0.79
CA CYS A 142 0.25 -2.02 -0.54
C CYS A 142 -0.70 -1.99 -1.75
N GLY A 143 -2.00 -2.17 -1.57
CA GLY A 143 -2.99 -2.08 -2.65
C GLY A 143 -3.06 -3.31 -3.55
N PRO A 144 -3.84 -3.21 -4.66
CA PRO A 144 -3.94 -4.28 -5.63
C PRO A 144 -2.74 -4.34 -6.58
N LEU A 145 -2.35 -5.57 -6.92
CA LEU A 145 -1.43 -5.87 -8.00
C LEU A 145 -2.05 -5.46 -9.34
N ILE A 146 -1.36 -4.61 -10.09
CA ILE A 146 -1.72 -4.24 -11.45
C ILE A 146 -0.85 -5.05 -12.40
N TYR A 147 -1.48 -5.88 -13.23
CA TYR A 147 -0.80 -6.59 -14.31
C TYR A 147 -0.82 -5.74 -15.57
N ALA A 148 0.31 -5.13 -15.91
CA ALA A 148 0.47 -4.30 -17.10
C ALA A 148 1.11 -5.09 -18.25
N ARG A 149 0.74 -4.77 -19.50
CA ARG A 149 1.35 -5.33 -20.70
C ARG A 149 2.21 -4.28 -21.38
N ARG A 150 3.37 -4.69 -21.90
CA ARG A 150 4.23 -3.83 -22.73
C ARG A 150 3.42 -3.25 -23.89
N ASN A 151 3.66 -1.98 -24.23
CA ASN A 151 3.00 -1.24 -25.32
C ASN A 151 1.47 -1.10 -25.16
N ARG A 152 0.94 -1.28 -23.94
CA ARG A 152 -0.46 -0.99 -23.61
C ARG A 152 -0.50 0.07 -22.52
N PRO A 153 -1.03 1.27 -22.81
CA PRO A 153 -1.12 2.32 -21.80
C PRO A 153 -1.97 1.88 -20.61
N VAL A 154 -1.46 2.11 -19.42
CA VAL A 154 -2.22 2.00 -18.16
C VAL A 154 -2.67 3.40 -17.75
N ARG A 155 -3.96 3.52 -17.44
CA ARG A 155 -4.59 4.75 -16.96
C ARG A 155 -5.11 4.55 -15.55
N ILE A 156 -4.60 5.30 -14.58
CA ILE A 156 -5.09 5.22 -13.19
C ILE A 156 -5.64 6.56 -12.77
N LYS A 157 -6.94 6.62 -12.51
CA LYS A 157 -7.55 7.71 -11.74
C LYS A 157 -7.34 7.43 -10.27
N PHE A 158 -6.43 8.15 -9.64
CA PHE A 158 -6.15 8.08 -8.22
C PHE A 158 -7.13 8.97 -7.44
N LEU A 159 -7.83 8.42 -6.44
CA LEU A 159 -8.82 9.11 -5.63
C LEU A 159 -8.34 9.25 -4.18
N ASN A 160 -8.50 10.44 -3.60
CA ASN A 160 -8.24 10.65 -2.19
C ASN A 160 -9.55 10.58 -1.41
N LEU A 161 -9.80 9.43 -0.77
CA LEU A 161 -10.99 9.17 0.05
C LEU A 161 -10.63 9.11 1.55
N LEU A 162 -9.54 9.79 1.94
CA LEU A 162 -9.22 10.00 3.35
C LEU A 162 -10.29 10.91 4.00
N PRO A 163 -10.54 10.77 5.31
CA PRO A 163 -11.47 11.66 6.01
C PRO A 163 -11.03 13.12 5.92
N THR A 164 -11.98 14.05 6.06
CA THR A 164 -11.70 15.49 6.10
C THR A 164 -11.55 16.01 7.53
N GLY A 165 -10.97 17.21 7.68
CA GLY A 165 -10.83 17.89 8.96
C GLY A 165 -10.02 17.09 9.99
N ALA A 166 -10.48 17.06 11.25
CA ALA A 166 -9.74 16.42 12.34
C ALA A 166 -9.53 14.91 12.13
N ALA A 167 -10.48 14.22 11.51
CA ALA A 167 -10.38 12.78 11.22
C ALA A 167 -9.35 12.47 10.13
N GLY A 168 -9.05 13.44 9.25
CA GLY A 168 -8.07 13.32 8.17
C GLY A 168 -6.61 13.46 8.62
N LYS A 169 -6.38 13.87 9.88
CA LYS A 169 -5.03 14.00 10.43
C LYS A 169 -4.28 12.67 10.34
N LEU A 170 -2.98 12.76 10.06
CA LEU A 170 -2.11 11.59 10.14
C LEU A 170 -2.10 11.09 11.57
N PHE A 171 -2.22 9.78 11.75
CA PHE A 171 -2.04 9.13 13.04
C PHE A 171 -0.55 8.93 13.40
N LEU A 172 0.34 9.53 12.61
CA LEU A 172 1.78 9.62 12.84
C LEU A 172 2.13 11.07 13.19
N PRO A 173 3.16 11.31 14.03
CA PRO A 173 3.64 12.66 14.30
C PRO A 173 4.04 13.37 13.00
N VAL A 174 3.62 14.62 12.85
CA VAL A 174 3.98 15.48 11.73
C VAL A 174 4.79 16.65 12.26
N ASP A 175 6.03 16.78 11.79
CA ASP A 175 6.85 17.95 12.05
C ASP A 175 6.44 19.10 11.13
N THR A 176 5.76 20.10 11.70
CA THR A 176 5.27 21.27 10.97
C THR A 176 6.34 22.34 10.74
N THR A 177 7.57 22.15 11.25
CA THR A 177 8.70 23.05 10.96
C THR A 177 9.30 22.77 9.58
N LEU A 178 9.05 21.58 9.02
CA LEU A 178 9.50 21.19 7.69
C LEU A 178 8.64 21.83 6.59
N THR A 179 9.32 22.25 5.52
CA THR A 179 8.66 22.80 4.33
C THR A 179 7.68 21.78 3.74
N GLY A 180 6.46 22.25 3.45
CA GLY A 180 5.39 21.41 2.93
C GLY A 180 4.56 20.71 4.00
N ALA A 181 4.94 20.74 5.28
CA ALA A 181 4.10 20.33 6.42
C ALA A 181 3.60 21.52 7.25
N GLY A 182 4.33 22.63 7.23
CA GLY A 182 3.99 23.90 7.89
C GLY A 182 2.96 24.77 7.16
N THR A 183 3.07 26.08 7.35
CA THR A 183 2.19 27.07 6.71
C THR A 183 2.47 27.16 5.21
N GLY A 184 1.40 27.31 4.42
CA GLY A 184 1.54 27.49 2.98
C GLY A 184 1.78 28.96 2.58
N PRO A 185 2.08 29.22 1.29
CA PRO A 185 2.44 30.56 0.82
C PRO A 185 1.25 31.52 0.63
N LEU A 186 0.00 31.03 0.64
CA LEU A 186 -1.19 31.86 0.42
C LEU A 186 -1.74 32.44 1.73
N ASN A 187 -1.37 31.84 2.86
CA ASN A 187 -1.85 32.17 4.18
C ASN A 187 -0.77 31.80 5.20
N ASN A 188 -0.18 32.83 5.82
CA ASN A 188 0.91 32.70 6.79
C ASN A 188 0.48 32.06 8.13
N THR A 189 -0.79 31.73 8.30
CA THR A 189 -1.33 31.10 9.52
C THR A 189 -1.92 29.72 9.29
N GLU A 190 -2.35 29.39 8.07
CA GLU A 190 -2.95 28.08 7.76
C GLU A 190 -1.88 27.05 7.42
N LEU A 191 -1.85 25.98 8.22
CA LEU A 191 -1.05 24.79 7.96
C LEU A 191 -1.62 23.97 6.81
N TYR A 192 -0.75 23.34 6.03
CA TYR A 192 -1.21 22.33 5.08
C TYR A 192 -1.92 21.18 5.79
N THR A 193 -3.01 20.68 5.19
CA THR A 193 -3.75 19.55 5.75
C THR A 193 -2.94 18.25 5.64
N GLN A 194 -3.09 17.33 6.58
CA GLN A 194 -2.27 16.10 6.66
C GLN A 194 -2.86 14.92 5.86
N ASN A 195 -4.05 15.10 5.27
CA ASN A 195 -4.72 14.13 4.41
C ASN A 195 -4.40 14.32 2.92
N ARG A 196 -3.34 15.05 2.57
CA ARG A 196 -2.88 15.17 1.17
C ARG A 196 -2.32 13.83 0.68
N ALA A 197 -2.53 13.55 -0.60
CA ALA A 197 -1.98 12.36 -1.24
C ALA A 197 -1.50 12.67 -2.67
N ALA A 198 -0.44 11.98 -3.09
CA ALA A 198 0.01 11.88 -4.47
C ALA A 198 0.33 10.39 -4.73
N MET A 199 0.29 9.99 -6.00
CA MET A 199 0.66 8.63 -6.41
C MET A 199 1.82 8.73 -7.39
N HIS A 200 2.88 7.98 -7.11
CA HIS A 200 4.05 7.83 -7.95
C HIS A 200 4.21 6.37 -8.38
N MET A 201 4.42 6.15 -9.67
CA MET A 201 4.61 4.82 -10.24
C MET A 201 6.12 4.56 -10.39
N HIS A 202 6.71 4.02 -9.33
CA HIS A 202 8.16 3.81 -9.28
C HIS A 202 8.63 2.86 -10.39
N GLY A 203 9.61 3.29 -11.18
CA GLY A 203 10.20 2.51 -12.28
C GLY A 203 9.40 2.51 -13.58
N ALA A 204 8.25 3.20 -13.64
CA ALA A 204 7.51 3.36 -14.89
C ALA A 204 8.01 4.54 -15.72
N GLU A 205 8.01 4.38 -17.04
CA GLU A 205 8.15 5.50 -17.96
C GLU A 205 6.85 6.30 -17.95
N THR A 206 6.86 7.48 -17.31
CA THR A 206 5.67 8.33 -17.19
C THR A 206 5.98 9.76 -17.61
N PRO A 207 5.06 10.47 -18.29
CA PRO A 207 5.23 11.89 -18.53
C PRO A 207 5.17 12.63 -17.18
N TRP A 208 5.89 13.74 -17.06
CA TRP A 208 5.98 14.52 -15.82
C TRP A 208 4.61 14.86 -15.20
N ILE A 209 3.57 15.10 -16.01
CA ILE A 209 2.20 15.38 -15.55
C ILE A 209 1.49 14.17 -14.91
N SER A 210 2.08 12.97 -14.97
CA SER A 210 1.57 11.71 -14.41
C SER A 210 2.51 11.07 -13.38
N ASP A 211 3.73 11.60 -13.21
CA ASP A 211 4.79 10.95 -12.42
C ASP A 211 4.53 10.96 -10.91
N GLY A 212 3.82 11.97 -10.38
CA GLY A 212 3.52 12.04 -8.95
C GLY A 212 4.57 12.76 -8.14
N THR A 213 5.11 13.84 -8.69
CA THR A 213 6.13 14.67 -8.04
C THR A 213 5.63 15.20 -6.69
N PRO A 214 6.53 15.57 -5.77
CA PRO A 214 6.15 16.01 -4.42
C PRO A 214 5.20 17.23 -4.35
N LEU A 215 5.01 17.97 -5.44
CA LEU A 215 4.09 19.12 -5.52
C LEU A 215 2.82 18.82 -6.34
N GLN A 216 2.56 17.56 -6.70
CA GLN A 216 1.37 17.09 -7.43
C GLN A 216 0.29 16.49 -6.51
N TRP A 217 0.43 16.68 -5.19
CA TRP A 217 -0.56 16.20 -4.23
C TRP A 217 -1.90 16.92 -4.33
N PHE A 218 -2.93 16.31 -3.75
CA PHE A 218 -4.26 16.89 -3.60
C PHE A 218 -4.94 16.40 -2.31
N THR A 219 -5.82 17.22 -1.75
CA THR A 219 -6.63 16.88 -0.56
C THR A 219 -7.86 16.06 -0.94
N PRO A 220 -8.55 15.39 0.01
CA PRO A 220 -9.83 14.76 -0.26
C PRO A 220 -10.86 15.78 -0.72
N ALA A 221 -11.87 15.35 -1.47
CA ALA A 221 -12.96 16.25 -1.83
C ALA A 221 -13.71 16.73 -0.59
N GLY A 222 -14.02 18.02 -0.54
CA GLY A 222 -14.69 18.63 0.61
C GLY A 222 -13.76 18.98 1.78
N GLU A 223 -12.45 18.79 1.66
CA GLU A 223 -11.50 19.35 2.63
C GLU A 223 -11.58 20.88 2.60
N VAL A 224 -11.82 21.48 3.77
CA VAL A 224 -11.88 22.94 3.92
C VAL A 224 -10.47 23.45 4.14
N THR A 225 -9.84 23.92 3.06
CA THR A 225 -8.49 24.49 3.06
C THR A 225 -8.29 25.46 1.91
N SER A 226 -7.41 26.45 2.08
CA SER A 226 -6.93 27.30 1.00
C SER A 226 -6.02 26.55 0.01
N TYR A 227 -5.59 25.33 0.34
CA TYR A 227 -4.64 24.54 -0.43
C TYR A 227 -5.21 23.18 -0.88
N PRO A 228 -6.22 23.14 -1.76
CA PRO A 228 -6.82 21.87 -2.18
C PRO A 228 -5.90 20.99 -3.05
N ARG A 229 -4.82 21.57 -3.59
CA ARG A 229 -3.86 20.91 -4.49
C ARG A 229 -2.51 21.59 -4.45
N GLY A 230 -1.46 20.82 -4.74
CA GLY A 230 -0.09 21.31 -4.85
C GLY A 230 0.14 22.13 -6.12
N ALA A 231 1.22 22.93 -6.12
CA ALA A 231 1.53 23.89 -7.18
C ALA A 231 1.75 23.25 -8.57
N SER A 232 2.18 21.99 -8.62
CA SER A 232 2.42 21.26 -9.86
C SER A 232 1.25 20.37 -10.26
N TYR A 233 0.12 20.42 -9.53
CA TYR A 233 -1.05 19.64 -9.86
C TYR A 233 -1.62 20.05 -11.22
N ALA A 234 -1.71 19.08 -12.13
CA ALA A 234 -2.34 19.24 -13.43
C ALA A 234 -3.21 18.02 -13.74
N ASN A 235 -4.37 18.27 -14.34
CA ASN A 235 -5.19 17.20 -14.89
C ASN A 235 -4.58 16.73 -16.22
N VAL A 236 -4.62 15.43 -16.49
CA VAL A 236 -4.28 14.90 -17.82
C VAL A 236 -5.40 15.28 -18.79
N ARG A 237 -5.04 15.97 -19.88
CA ARG A 237 -5.94 16.60 -20.87
C ARG A 237 -7.01 15.67 -21.46
N THR A 238 -6.78 14.36 -21.47
CA THR A 238 -7.71 13.35 -22.03
C THR A 238 -8.64 12.72 -21.00
N CYS A 239 -8.55 13.12 -19.73
CA CYS A 239 -9.44 12.60 -18.69
C CYS A 239 -10.56 13.63 -18.44
N PRO A 240 -11.86 13.26 -18.51
CA PRO A 240 -12.95 14.16 -18.23
C PRO A 240 -12.74 14.82 -16.87
N THR A 241 -12.97 16.14 -16.80
CA THR A 241 -13.12 16.81 -15.51
C THR A 241 -14.22 16.11 -14.74
N PRO A 242 -14.06 15.83 -13.42
CA PRO A 242 -15.11 15.17 -12.67
C PRO A 242 -16.41 15.96 -12.81
N ASP A 243 -17.44 15.32 -13.37
CA ASP A 243 -18.77 15.90 -13.46
C ASP A 243 -19.22 16.34 -12.06
N ARG A 244 -19.79 17.54 -11.99
CA ARG A 244 -20.27 18.20 -10.77
C ARG A 244 -21.22 17.32 -9.94
N ALA A 245 -21.82 16.29 -10.54
CA ALA A 245 -22.72 15.32 -9.90
C ALA A 245 -22.02 14.16 -9.16
N ARG A 246 -20.75 13.82 -9.49
CA ARG A 246 -19.96 12.77 -8.79
C ARG A 246 -18.76 13.35 -8.02
N SER A 247 -18.82 14.65 -7.72
CA SER A 247 -17.78 15.53 -7.15
C SER A 247 -17.40 15.26 -5.68
N ARG A 248 -17.38 14.00 -5.24
CA ARG A 248 -16.82 13.61 -3.92
C ARG A 248 -15.41 13.05 -3.99
N SER A 249 -14.74 13.15 -5.14
CA SER A 249 -13.31 12.82 -5.27
C SER A 249 -12.56 13.83 -6.11
N THR A 250 -11.57 14.48 -5.50
CA THR A 250 -10.39 14.97 -6.23
C THR A 250 -9.70 13.75 -6.81
N SER A 251 -9.43 13.78 -8.11
CA SER A 251 -8.91 12.61 -8.80
C SER A 251 -7.91 12.95 -9.88
N ARG A 252 -6.81 12.20 -9.96
CA ARG A 252 -5.78 12.38 -10.99
C ARG A 252 -5.63 11.13 -11.83
N CYS A 253 -5.77 11.29 -13.13
CA CYS A 253 -5.57 10.26 -14.13
C CYS A 253 -4.08 10.24 -14.54
N SER A 254 -3.32 9.18 -14.27
CA SER A 254 -1.97 9.00 -14.80
C SER A 254 -2.03 8.22 -16.12
N ARG A 255 -1.18 8.55 -17.10
CA ARG A 255 -0.99 7.77 -18.34
C ARG A 255 0.50 7.57 -18.56
N ALA A 256 0.99 6.33 -18.56
CA ALA A 256 2.31 6.02 -19.09
C ALA A 256 2.31 6.12 -20.63
N PRO A 257 3.32 6.71 -21.29
CA PRO A 257 3.50 6.58 -22.73
C PRO A 257 3.88 5.11 -23.04
N GLY A 258 3.63 4.70 -24.28
CA GLY A 258 4.00 3.37 -24.77
C GLY A 258 5.42 3.35 -25.30
#